data_AF-A0AAD5EKF7-F1
#
_entry.id   AF-A0AAD5EKF7-F1
#
_cell.length_a   1.000
_cell.length_b   1.000
_cell.length_c   1.000
_cell.angle_alpha   90.00
_cell.angle_beta   90.00
_cell.angle_gamma   90.00
#
_symmetry.space_group_name_H-M   'P 1'
#
loop_
_entity.id
_entity.type
_entity.pdbx_description
1 polymer ?
#
loop_
_entity_poly.entity_id
_entity_poly.type
_entity_poly.pdbx_seq_one_letter_code
_entity_poly.pdbx_strand_id
1 'polypeptide(L)'
;MMSMTRNLQAQIASVAVRDHDTGAGSTGPGRPSDDWVLCVRTKPQAGTNKLEVPELLKVPPDDEPWADCLVLANKLESDGFWAQIKHLPPIHVVGKSPDGKYCMVAVASSRFQILRDLDLPFLLGHEHLDVSEPTEGEVKVHGIAEAREKSQRRYVEKAVAGVLSSQHRGLDLYYRDNTKDQSLLLPIEWAILIRDVKAASPEVRSHFYNSCCFLTLHLPNAFDDETSRELINRNDESWMERIESTMMVWPVEGSTMEFHQVSLVRALLESAGGREDTLQRRLDKTRSANENLAILGDLFGVELTEPVSFGRCRASGARQNLSEASDSDDSKAPCKTKDPLGHTAFKCGKRSVMELRDHVALYLPIWFSNAVYEALPADLINDLSHEAVTGAQAMSSYVSRNMTGLGNPESSLPLLIFHCANMSVDNVPLRKWMASAKGKKVYRQLTATLRESQAANQIALCLAALISYDLVLGSADENPGPINGSYLGDFLQQLNGYELNNRRRMWEQMICSFRRVRTCHGIADNWLDTACRTQPSHGLDKFSDWYWEHRSEGTHDFALQKVCDYLDKERDFLRRCGRSGEEDGRDPGEKTGEDLEGKMEEEYVVV
;
A
#
# COMPACT_ATOMS: atom_id res chain seq x y z
N MET A 1 37.88 -7.38 43.76
CA MET A 1 38.83 -6.27 44.01
C MET A 1 40.25 -6.84 43.97
N MET A 2 41.20 -6.12 43.34
CA MET A 2 42.65 -6.38 43.16
C MET A 2 43.14 -7.22 41.95
N SER A 3 43.32 -6.50 40.83
CA SER A 3 44.55 -6.31 40.03
C SER A 3 45.56 -7.46 39.85
N MET A 4 45.73 -7.90 38.59
CA MET A 4 47.05 -8.09 37.99
C MET A 4 47.01 -7.74 36.49
N THR A 5 47.55 -6.58 36.15
CA THR A 5 48.02 -6.22 34.80
C THR A 5 49.50 -6.61 34.68
N ARG A 6 49.89 -7.30 33.58
CA ARG A 6 51.01 -6.89 32.69
C ARG A 6 51.41 -7.93 31.64
N ASN A 7 51.77 -7.36 30.48
CA ASN A 7 52.65 -7.84 29.40
C ASN A 7 52.09 -8.80 28.34
N LEU A 8 51.53 -8.21 27.27
CA LEU A 8 51.47 -8.80 25.94
C LEU A 8 52.50 -8.11 25.05
N GLN A 9 53.56 -8.84 24.71
CA GLN A 9 54.54 -8.44 23.69
C GLN A 9 54.16 -9.18 22.42
N ALA A 10 53.75 -8.45 21.39
CA ALA A 10 53.41 -9.00 20.09
C ALA A 10 54.68 -9.55 19.40
N GLN A 11 54.60 -10.77 18.86
CA GLN A 11 55.52 -11.23 17.83
C GLN A 11 54.71 -11.62 16.60
N ILE A 12 54.86 -10.81 15.54
CA ILE A 12 54.49 -11.15 14.17
C ILE A 12 55.67 -11.94 13.61
N ALA A 13 55.41 -13.16 13.09
CA ALA A 13 56.36 -13.87 12.25
C ALA A 13 55.71 -14.11 10.88
N SER A 14 56.13 -13.35 9.88
CA SER A 14 55.93 -13.69 8.48
C SER A 14 56.94 -14.76 8.09
N VAL A 15 56.48 -15.82 7.43
CA VAL A 15 57.36 -16.78 6.76
C VAL A 15 56.86 -16.98 5.34
N ALA A 16 57.61 -16.44 4.39
CA ALA A 16 57.60 -16.89 3.01
C ALA A 16 58.47 -18.13 2.90
N VAL A 17 57.98 -19.18 2.23
CA VAL A 17 58.85 -20.25 1.71
C VAL A 17 58.51 -20.45 0.24
N ARG A 18 59.52 -20.17 -0.57
CA ARG A 18 59.69 -20.58 -1.96
C ARG A 18 60.54 -21.85 -1.89
N ASP A 19 60.22 -22.87 -2.67
CA ASP A 19 61.29 -23.73 -3.18
C ASP A 19 60.93 -24.37 -4.52
N HIS A 20 61.96 -24.43 -5.35
CA HIS A 20 62.03 -24.83 -6.74
C HIS A 20 62.48 -26.31 -6.85
N ASP A 21 62.55 -26.76 -8.12
CA ASP A 21 63.23 -27.95 -8.65
C ASP A 21 62.39 -29.24 -8.73
N THR A 22 62.35 -30.00 -9.84
CA THR A 22 63.11 -30.01 -11.10
C THR A 22 62.38 -30.90 -12.13
N GLY A 23 62.57 -30.64 -13.44
CA GLY A 23 62.76 -31.74 -14.40
C GLY A 23 61.68 -32.08 -15.45
N ALA A 24 61.76 -31.39 -16.59
CA ALA A 24 61.65 -31.90 -17.97
C ALA A 24 60.32 -32.50 -18.53
N GLY A 25 59.80 -31.89 -19.60
CA GLY A 25 59.04 -32.63 -20.64
C GLY A 25 57.89 -31.90 -21.36
N SER A 26 58.22 -31.02 -22.32
CA SER A 26 57.55 -30.84 -23.63
C SER A 26 56.00 -30.74 -23.77
N THR A 27 55.55 -29.53 -24.17
CA THR A 27 54.58 -29.19 -25.25
C THR A 27 53.09 -29.59 -25.17
N GLY A 28 52.27 -28.73 -24.53
CA GLY A 28 50.90 -28.24 -24.88
C GLY A 28 49.73 -29.21 -25.16
N PRO A 29 48.48 -28.71 -25.39
CA PRO A 29 47.81 -27.52 -24.86
C PRO A 29 46.53 -27.89 -24.06
N GLY A 30 46.14 -27.09 -23.07
CA GLY A 30 44.82 -27.25 -22.45
C GLY A 30 44.69 -26.49 -21.13
N ARG A 31 43.90 -25.42 -21.13
CA ARG A 31 43.33 -24.85 -19.89
C ARG A 31 42.64 -25.96 -19.08
N PRO A 32 42.72 -25.88 -17.75
CA PRO A 32 41.47 -25.65 -17.01
C PRO A 32 41.60 -24.58 -15.91
N SER A 33 40.44 -24.24 -15.37
CA SER A 33 40.10 -23.12 -14.50
C SER A 33 40.97 -22.97 -13.25
N ASP A 34 41.23 -21.70 -12.91
CA ASP A 34 41.68 -21.27 -11.59
C ASP A 34 40.53 -21.42 -10.56
N ASP A 35 40.23 -22.66 -10.16
CA ASP A 35 39.49 -22.91 -8.92
C ASP A 35 40.49 -22.88 -7.76
N TRP A 36 40.61 -21.72 -7.11
CA TRP A 36 41.34 -21.60 -5.86
C TRP A 36 40.51 -22.22 -4.73
N VAL A 37 40.71 -23.52 -4.49
CA VAL A 37 40.23 -24.17 -3.26
C VAL A 37 41.17 -23.78 -2.12
N LEU A 38 40.71 -22.87 -1.26
CA LEU A 38 41.39 -22.54 -0.01
C LEU A 38 41.21 -23.71 0.99
N CYS A 39 42.05 -24.73 0.90
CA CYS A 39 42.12 -25.77 1.93
C CYS A 39 42.82 -25.21 3.18
N VAL A 40 42.04 -24.69 4.12
CA VAL A 40 42.53 -24.37 5.47
C VAL A 40 42.64 -25.67 6.26
N ARG A 41 43.86 -26.22 6.34
CA ARG A 41 44.18 -27.33 7.25
C ARG A 41 44.44 -26.72 8.64
N THR A 42 43.42 -26.67 9.49
CA THR A 42 43.61 -26.36 10.92
C THR A 42 44.40 -27.50 11.56
N LYS A 43 45.66 -27.24 11.92
CA LYS A 43 46.37 -28.12 12.87
C LYS A 43 45.63 -28.03 14.21
N PRO A 44 45.31 -29.15 14.88
CA PRO A 44 44.83 -29.09 16.25
C PRO A 44 46.00 -28.59 17.10
N GLN A 45 45.97 -27.30 17.44
CA GLN A 45 46.80 -26.79 18.52
C GLN A 45 46.16 -27.33 19.79
N ALA A 46 46.85 -28.28 20.43
CA ALA A 46 46.58 -28.66 21.81
C ALA A 46 46.88 -27.45 22.70
N GLY A 47 45.94 -26.50 22.73
CA GLY A 47 45.87 -25.42 23.69
C GLY A 47 44.97 -25.89 24.82
N THR A 48 45.49 -25.91 26.03
CA THR A 48 44.71 -26.11 27.25
C THR A 48 43.64 -25.01 27.35
N ASN A 49 42.41 -25.32 26.92
CA ASN A 49 41.26 -24.44 27.06
C ASN A 49 40.92 -24.24 28.54
N LYS A 50 41.33 -23.10 29.08
CA LYS A 50 40.71 -22.49 30.25
C LYS A 50 40.14 -21.14 29.80
N LEU A 51 39.02 -21.16 29.06
CA LEU A 51 38.25 -19.94 28.71
C LEU A 51 36.90 -20.31 28.06
N GLU A 52 36.01 -21.05 28.74
CA GLU A 52 34.75 -21.53 28.10
C GLU A 52 33.46 -20.95 28.73
N VAL A 53 33.48 -20.51 30.00
CA VAL A 53 32.34 -19.83 30.66
C VAL A 53 32.14 -18.34 30.26
N PRO A 54 33.19 -17.54 29.99
CA PRO A 54 33.02 -16.10 29.71
C PRO A 54 32.24 -15.79 28.44
N GLU A 55 32.21 -16.69 27.46
CA GLU A 55 31.47 -16.51 26.20
C GLU A 55 29.95 -16.63 26.39
N LEU A 56 29.47 -17.46 27.33
CA LEU A 56 28.04 -17.56 27.67
C LEU A 56 27.51 -16.32 28.40
N LEU A 57 28.40 -15.50 28.96
CA LEU A 57 28.05 -14.22 29.58
C LEU A 57 27.91 -13.08 28.55
N LYS A 58 28.37 -13.29 27.31
CA LYS A 58 28.30 -12.28 26.25
C LYS A 58 26.92 -12.30 25.59
N VAL A 59 26.37 -11.10 25.42
CA VAL A 59 25.15 -10.91 24.63
C VAL A 59 25.44 -11.26 23.17
N PRO A 60 24.59 -12.07 22.51
CA PRO A 60 24.70 -12.32 21.08
C PRO A 60 24.59 -11.04 20.23
N PRO A 61 25.11 -11.03 19.00
CA PRO A 61 24.83 -9.95 18.04
C PRO A 61 23.34 -9.96 17.59
N ASP A 62 22.88 -8.85 17.02
CA ASP A 62 21.46 -8.66 16.63
C ASP A 62 20.99 -9.58 15.49
N ASP A 63 21.92 -10.06 14.67
CA ASP A 63 21.70 -10.94 13.53
C ASP A 63 22.02 -12.42 13.84
N GLU A 64 22.34 -12.74 15.10
CA GLU A 64 22.64 -14.11 15.50
C GLU A 64 21.43 -15.03 15.25
N PRO A 65 21.58 -16.13 14.51
CA PRO A 65 20.52 -17.11 14.36
C PRO A 65 20.32 -17.88 15.67
N TRP A 66 19.07 -18.10 16.05
CA TRP A 66 18.70 -18.90 17.22
C TRP A 66 18.14 -20.24 16.75
N ALA A 67 18.51 -21.32 17.44
CA ALA A 67 17.94 -22.64 17.20
C ALA A 67 17.38 -23.23 18.50
N ASP A 68 16.43 -24.12 18.35
CA ASP A 68 15.76 -24.80 19.45
C ASP A 68 16.50 -26.08 19.88
N CYS A 69 16.43 -26.37 21.17
CA CYS A 69 16.79 -27.66 21.71
C CYS A 69 15.81 -28.07 22.81
N LEU A 70 15.70 -29.38 23.02
CA LEU A 70 14.89 -29.93 24.10
C LEU A 70 15.76 -30.28 25.29
N VAL A 71 15.34 -29.80 26.46
CA VAL A 71 15.96 -30.10 27.75
C VAL A 71 14.92 -30.75 28.64
N LEU A 72 15.29 -31.81 29.38
CA LEU A 72 14.36 -32.43 30.33
C LEU A 72 13.90 -31.40 31.36
N ALA A 73 12.58 -31.31 31.59
CA ALA A 73 11.99 -30.28 32.46
C ALA A 73 12.58 -30.30 33.87
N ASN A 74 12.83 -31.49 34.43
CA ASN A 74 13.45 -31.65 35.75
C ASN A 74 14.87 -31.09 35.83
N LYS A 75 15.65 -31.07 34.75
CA LYS A 75 17.02 -30.50 34.72
C LYS A 75 17.02 -28.98 34.72
N LEU A 76 15.92 -28.37 34.30
CA LEU A 76 15.71 -26.91 34.27
C LEU A 76 15.13 -26.37 35.58
N GLU A 77 14.43 -27.23 36.33
CA GLU A 77 13.75 -26.91 37.59
C GLU A 77 14.57 -27.27 38.84
N SER A 78 15.47 -28.25 38.75
CA SER A 78 16.38 -28.63 39.86
C SER A 78 17.70 -27.84 39.81
N ASP A 79 18.45 -27.78 40.92
CA ASP A 79 19.74 -27.06 41.09
C ASP A 79 20.91 -27.53 40.16
N GLY A 80 20.61 -28.23 39.07
CA GLY A 80 21.56 -28.62 38.04
C GLY A 80 22.08 -27.47 37.18
N PHE A 81 23.06 -27.77 36.33
CA PHE A 81 23.72 -26.79 35.46
C PHE A 81 22.75 -25.96 34.60
N TRP A 82 21.71 -26.58 34.03
CA TRP A 82 20.70 -25.87 33.25
C TRP A 82 19.96 -24.81 34.06
N ALA A 83 19.65 -25.05 35.33
CA ALA A 83 19.04 -24.03 36.20
C ALA A 83 19.98 -22.85 36.49
N GLN A 84 21.29 -23.08 36.47
CA GLN A 84 22.30 -22.03 36.69
C GLN A 84 22.52 -21.17 35.43
N ILE A 85 22.32 -21.73 34.23
CA ILE A 85 22.62 -21.04 32.96
C ILE A 85 21.39 -20.57 32.18
N LYS A 86 20.17 -21.01 32.52
CA LYS A 86 18.93 -20.65 31.78
C LYS A 86 18.62 -19.15 31.71
N HIS A 87 19.27 -18.35 32.54
CA HIS A 87 19.13 -16.90 32.60
C HIS A 87 20.23 -16.16 31.82
N LEU A 88 21.17 -16.89 31.20
CA LEU A 88 22.27 -16.28 30.47
C LEU A 88 21.79 -15.70 29.13
N PRO A 89 22.42 -14.61 28.64
CA PRO A 89 22.00 -13.93 27.42
C PRO A 89 21.72 -14.83 26.20
N PRO A 90 22.57 -15.83 25.86
CA PRO A 90 22.34 -16.66 24.69
C PRO A 90 21.30 -17.77 24.88
N ILE A 91 20.60 -17.84 26.02
CA ILE A 91 19.68 -18.93 26.36
C ILE A 91 18.32 -18.34 26.74
N HIS A 92 17.26 -18.84 26.11
CA HIS A 92 15.88 -18.41 26.37
C HIS A 92 14.94 -19.61 26.47
N VAL A 93 14.21 -19.71 27.58
CA VAL A 93 13.27 -20.83 27.81
C VAL A 93 11.91 -20.49 27.24
N VAL A 94 11.58 -21.08 26.09
CA VAL A 94 10.36 -20.79 25.33
C VAL A 94 9.13 -21.36 26.05
N GLY A 95 9.11 -22.67 26.33
CA GLY A 95 7.90 -23.33 26.82
C GLY A 95 8.12 -24.79 27.23
N LYS A 96 7.08 -25.40 27.79
CA LYS A 96 7.07 -26.84 28.08
C LYS A 96 6.41 -27.57 26.93
N SER A 97 6.86 -28.79 26.64
CA SER A 97 6.19 -29.68 25.69
C SER A 97 4.80 -30.07 26.22
N PRO A 98 3.84 -30.44 25.36
CA PRO A 98 2.49 -30.85 25.78
C PRO A 98 2.47 -32.07 26.73
N ASP A 99 3.47 -32.96 26.62
CA ASP A 99 3.63 -34.09 27.55
C ASP A 99 4.28 -33.71 28.89
N GLY A 100 4.71 -32.44 29.05
CA GLY A 100 5.35 -31.88 30.24
C GLY A 100 6.75 -32.41 30.54
N LYS A 101 7.30 -33.31 29.72
CA LYS A 101 8.60 -33.97 30.01
C LYS A 101 9.78 -33.11 29.61
N TYR A 102 9.62 -32.30 28.57
CA TYR A 102 10.68 -31.46 28.02
C TYR A 102 10.32 -29.99 28.11
N CYS A 103 11.35 -29.16 28.13
CA CYS A 103 11.28 -27.73 27.91
C CYS A 103 11.98 -27.42 26.59
N MET A 104 11.33 -26.64 25.74
CA MET A 104 11.96 -26.07 24.56
C MET A 104 12.76 -24.85 24.96
N VAL A 105 14.03 -24.84 24.59
CA VAL A 105 14.99 -23.78 24.89
C VAL A 105 15.55 -23.28 23.57
N ALA A 106 15.38 -21.98 23.29
CA ALA A 106 16.04 -21.31 22.20
C ALA A 106 17.46 -20.93 22.65
N VAL A 107 18.45 -21.23 21.82
CA VAL A 107 19.86 -20.92 22.08
C VAL A 107 20.47 -20.24 20.86
N ALA A 108 21.27 -19.20 21.08
CA ALA A 108 22.10 -18.59 20.05
C ALA A 108 23.01 -19.65 19.39
N SER A 109 22.97 -19.77 18.06
CA SER A 109 23.55 -20.91 17.34
C SER A 109 25.05 -21.07 17.57
N SER A 110 25.78 -19.95 17.65
CA SER A 110 27.21 -19.92 17.97
C SER A 110 27.57 -20.52 19.34
N ARG A 111 26.58 -20.70 20.24
CA ARG A 111 26.80 -21.19 21.61
C ARG A 111 26.55 -22.67 21.79
N PHE A 112 26.01 -23.37 20.79
CA PHE A 112 25.79 -24.82 20.89
C PHE A 112 27.08 -25.61 21.11
N GLN A 113 28.20 -25.22 20.50
CA GLN A 113 29.46 -25.94 20.70
C GLN A 113 29.92 -25.85 22.16
N ILE A 114 29.77 -24.68 22.79
CA ILE A 114 30.11 -24.51 24.21
C ILE A 114 29.19 -25.38 25.09
N LEU A 115 27.89 -25.47 24.76
CA LEU A 115 26.99 -26.36 25.50
C LEU A 115 27.39 -27.84 25.37
N ARG A 116 27.91 -28.25 24.22
CA ARG A 116 28.46 -29.61 24.01
C ARG A 116 29.77 -29.82 24.78
N ASP A 117 30.65 -28.83 24.77
CA ASP A 117 31.94 -28.90 25.48
C ASP A 117 31.74 -28.98 27.01
N LEU A 118 30.66 -28.39 27.51
CA LEU A 118 30.21 -28.49 28.91
C LEU A 118 29.44 -29.79 29.23
N ASP A 119 29.30 -30.71 28.28
CA ASP A 119 28.59 -32.00 28.41
C ASP A 119 27.15 -31.85 28.96
N LEU A 120 26.46 -30.79 28.52
CA LEU A 120 25.09 -30.54 28.94
C LEU A 120 24.11 -31.45 28.18
N PRO A 121 23.16 -32.10 28.88
CA PRO A 121 22.18 -32.96 28.22
C PRO A 121 21.11 -32.11 27.51
N PHE A 122 21.04 -32.22 26.18
CA PHE A 122 19.97 -31.67 25.34
C PHE A 122 19.78 -32.48 24.06
N LEU A 123 18.64 -32.32 23.38
CA LEU A 123 18.32 -32.96 22.10
C LEU A 123 18.13 -31.92 20.99
N LEU A 124 18.67 -32.21 19.81
CA LEU A 124 18.50 -31.43 18.58
C LEU A 124 17.68 -32.23 17.55
N GLY A 125 17.07 -31.55 16.58
CA GLY A 125 16.38 -32.21 15.46
C GLY A 125 15.13 -32.96 15.89
N HIS A 126 14.29 -32.32 16.71
CA HIS A 126 13.02 -32.86 17.16
C HIS A 126 11.90 -32.55 16.15
N GLU A 127 10.83 -33.33 16.17
CA GLU A 127 9.61 -32.98 15.44
C GLU A 127 9.05 -31.65 15.98
N HIS A 128 8.41 -30.86 15.12
CA HIS A 128 7.82 -29.57 15.49
C HIS A 128 6.87 -29.73 16.69
N LEU A 129 7.33 -29.32 17.86
CA LEU A 129 6.53 -29.29 19.08
C LEU A 129 5.88 -27.92 19.22
N ASP A 130 4.55 -27.90 19.26
CA ASP A 130 3.81 -26.68 19.57
C ASP A 130 3.76 -26.49 21.09
N VAL A 131 4.63 -25.62 21.60
CA VAL A 131 4.70 -25.28 23.03
C VAL A 131 3.67 -24.23 23.45
N SER A 132 2.84 -23.75 22.53
CA SER A 132 1.68 -22.92 22.85
C SER A 132 0.49 -23.76 23.33
N GLU A 133 0.45 -25.05 22.99
CA GLU A 133 -0.57 -25.97 23.47
C GLU A 133 -0.39 -26.31 24.97
N PRO A 134 -1.47 -26.61 25.69
CA PRO A 134 -1.41 -26.90 27.11
C PRO A 134 -0.82 -28.28 27.39
N THR A 135 -0.29 -28.45 28.59
CA THR A 135 0.15 -29.77 29.05
C THR A 135 -1.05 -30.67 29.40
N GLU A 136 -0.88 -32.00 29.31
CA GLU A 136 -1.93 -32.94 29.76
C GLU A 136 -2.38 -32.70 31.21
N GLY A 137 -1.45 -32.28 32.07
CA GLY A 137 -1.75 -31.93 33.46
C GLY A 137 -2.68 -30.72 33.57
N GLU A 138 -2.43 -29.69 32.76
CA GLU A 138 -3.27 -28.47 32.75
C GLU A 138 -4.66 -28.74 32.18
N VAL A 139 -4.76 -29.57 31.13
CA VAL A 139 -6.05 -29.98 30.56
C VAL A 139 -6.89 -30.74 31.59
N LYS A 140 -6.25 -31.60 32.41
CA LYS A 140 -6.95 -32.33 33.49
C LYS A 140 -7.47 -31.41 34.60
N VAL A 141 -6.81 -30.26 34.83
CA VAL A 141 -7.17 -29.33 35.92
C VAL A 141 -8.19 -28.28 35.47
N HIS A 142 -8.00 -27.70 34.27
CA HIS A 142 -8.76 -26.54 33.79
C HIS A 142 -9.73 -26.87 32.65
N GLY A 143 -9.68 -28.09 32.09
CA GLY A 143 -10.35 -28.41 30.85
C GLY A 143 -9.61 -27.84 29.63
N ILE A 144 -10.01 -28.28 28.43
CA ILE A 144 -9.24 -28.03 27.19
C ILE A 144 -9.15 -26.54 26.85
N ALA A 145 -10.29 -25.83 26.83
CA ALA A 145 -10.35 -24.45 26.36
C ALA A 145 -9.58 -23.49 27.28
N GLU A 146 -9.84 -23.54 28.59
CA GLU A 146 -9.16 -22.66 29.57
C GLU A 146 -7.66 -22.98 29.68
N ALA A 147 -7.28 -24.27 29.60
CA ALA A 147 -5.87 -24.66 29.60
C ALA A 147 -5.15 -24.10 28.36
N ARG A 148 -5.77 -24.17 27.18
CA ARG A 148 -5.20 -23.63 25.94
C ARG A 148 -5.00 -22.11 26.04
N GLU A 149 -6.02 -21.37 26.46
CA GLU A 149 -5.92 -19.90 26.63
C GLU A 149 -4.76 -19.53 27.58
N LYS A 150 -4.65 -20.21 28.72
CA LYS A 150 -3.56 -19.99 29.68
C LYS A 150 -2.18 -20.33 29.13
N SER A 151 -2.07 -21.42 28.36
CA SER A 151 -0.79 -21.84 27.80
C SER A 151 -0.33 -20.88 26.70
N GLN A 152 -1.23 -20.49 25.80
CA GLN A 152 -0.99 -19.48 24.78
C GLN A 152 -0.61 -18.13 25.39
N ARG A 153 -1.33 -17.67 26.43
CA ARG A 153 -0.99 -16.44 27.16
C ARG A 153 0.45 -16.48 27.69
N ARG A 154 0.80 -17.55 28.38
CA ARG A 154 2.15 -17.73 28.94
C ARG A 154 3.23 -17.83 27.87
N TYR A 155 2.94 -18.45 26.72
CA TYR A 155 3.86 -18.48 25.58
C TYR A 155 4.16 -17.07 25.08
N VAL A 156 3.12 -16.28 24.82
CA VAL A 156 3.25 -14.89 24.35
C VAL A 156 3.95 -14.01 25.40
N GLU A 157 3.59 -14.11 26.68
CA GLU A 157 4.24 -13.34 27.75
C GLU A 157 5.75 -13.60 27.81
N LYS A 158 6.17 -14.86 27.66
CA LYS A 158 7.60 -15.21 27.59
C LYS A 158 8.26 -14.70 26.32
N ALA A 159 7.58 -14.80 25.18
CA ALA A 159 8.09 -14.31 23.91
C ALA A 159 8.30 -12.79 23.95
N VAL A 160 7.30 -12.04 24.39
CA VAL A 160 7.35 -10.59 24.57
C VAL A 160 8.46 -10.19 25.54
N ALA A 161 8.55 -10.84 26.71
CA ALA A 161 9.62 -10.57 27.67
C ALA A 161 11.01 -10.89 27.10
N GLY A 162 11.11 -11.95 26.29
CA GLY A 162 12.33 -12.33 25.58
C GLY A 162 12.76 -11.29 24.56
N VAL A 163 11.86 -10.87 23.68
CA VAL A 163 12.10 -9.88 22.63
C VAL A 163 12.46 -8.51 23.19
N LEU A 164 11.76 -8.06 24.24
CA LEU A 164 12.03 -6.77 24.88
C LEU A 164 13.32 -6.79 25.73
N SER A 165 13.86 -7.97 26.03
CA SER A 165 15.10 -8.10 26.80
C SER A 165 16.31 -7.69 25.97
N SER A 166 17.16 -6.82 26.54
CA SER A 166 18.45 -6.46 25.94
C SER A 166 19.46 -7.62 25.90
N GLN A 167 19.16 -8.73 26.58
CA GLN A 167 20.02 -9.90 26.69
C GLN A 167 19.82 -10.90 25.53
N HIS A 168 18.68 -10.89 24.85
CA HIS A 168 18.31 -11.91 23.86
C HIS A 168 18.20 -11.33 22.44
N ARG A 169 19.26 -10.66 22.00
CA ARG A 169 19.36 -10.10 20.65
C ARG A 169 19.21 -11.19 19.58
N GLY A 170 18.42 -10.93 18.53
CA GLY A 170 18.09 -11.87 17.45
C GLY A 170 16.93 -12.85 17.74
N LEU A 171 16.41 -12.89 18.98
CA LEU A 171 15.34 -13.81 19.37
C LEU A 171 13.99 -13.51 18.67
N ASP A 172 13.82 -12.31 18.13
CA ASP A 172 12.66 -11.92 17.34
C ASP A 172 12.50 -12.76 16.06
N LEU A 173 13.61 -13.06 15.37
CA LEU A 173 13.58 -13.91 14.18
C LEU A 173 13.14 -15.34 14.53
N TYR A 174 13.61 -15.86 15.66
CA TYR A 174 13.19 -17.16 16.15
C TYR A 174 11.68 -17.26 16.34
N TYR A 175 11.06 -16.27 16.99
CA TYR A 175 9.62 -16.30 17.22
C TYR A 175 8.82 -16.13 15.93
N ARG A 176 9.31 -15.33 14.97
CA ARG A 176 8.68 -15.21 13.65
C ARG A 176 8.67 -16.53 12.88
N ASP A 177 9.76 -17.27 12.94
CA ASP A 177 9.91 -18.54 12.21
C ASP A 177 9.12 -19.69 12.87
N ASN A 178 8.94 -19.64 14.20
CA ASN A 178 8.36 -20.74 14.97
C ASN A 178 6.90 -20.51 15.43
N THR A 179 6.36 -19.29 15.31
CA THR A 179 4.96 -18.99 15.67
C THR A 179 4.06 -19.04 14.45
N LYS A 180 3.33 -20.14 14.26
CA LYS A 180 2.44 -20.31 13.09
C LYS A 180 1.12 -19.55 13.22
N ASP A 181 0.58 -19.51 14.44
CA ASP A 181 -0.66 -18.82 14.72
C ASP A 181 -0.45 -17.29 14.72
N GLN A 182 -1.13 -16.61 13.80
CA GLN A 182 -1.02 -15.15 13.66
C GLN A 182 -1.54 -14.40 14.89
N SER A 183 -2.50 -14.97 15.63
CA SER A 183 -3.02 -14.37 16.86
C SER A 183 -1.97 -14.31 17.96
N LEU A 184 -1.09 -15.31 18.03
CA LEU A 184 0.03 -15.37 18.98
C LEU A 184 1.23 -14.54 18.50
N LEU A 185 1.42 -14.43 17.18
CA LEU A 185 2.51 -13.65 16.59
C LEU A 185 2.29 -12.13 16.73
N LEU A 186 1.05 -11.65 16.70
CA LEU A 186 0.75 -10.21 16.72
C LEU A 186 1.34 -9.47 17.95
N PRO A 187 1.15 -9.92 19.21
CA PRO A 187 1.77 -9.25 20.36
C PRO A 187 3.31 -9.27 20.30
N ILE A 188 3.89 -10.30 19.68
CA ILE A 188 5.34 -10.41 19.47
C ILE A 188 5.79 -9.34 18.47
N GLU A 189 5.05 -9.11 17.37
CA GLU A 189 5.35 -8.05 16.42
C GLU A 189 5.28 -6.65 17.04
N TRP A 190 4.29 -6.40 17.91
CA TRP A 190 4.24 -5.17 18.70
C TRP A 190 5.48 -5.03 19.60
N ALA A 191 5.88 -6.09 20.29
CA ALA A 191 7.08 -6.09 21.13
C ALA A 191 8.35 -5.78 20.34
N ILE A 192 8.49 -6.32 19.13
CA ILE A 192 9.61 -6.04 18.22
C ILE A 192 9.63 -4.54 17.85
N LEU A 193 8.48 -3.98 17.48
CA LEU A 193 8.36 -2.56 17.14
C LEU A 193 8.70 -1.67 18.34
N ILE A 194 8.15 -1.97 19.53
CA ILE A 194 8.42 -1.21 20.77
C ILE A 194 9.91 -1.25 21.12
N ARG A 195 10.54 -2.42 21.03
CA ARG A 195 12.00 -2.57 21.21
C ARG A 195 12.76 -1.66 20.26
N ASP A 196 12.40 -1.66 18.99
CA ASP A 196 13.09 -0.88 17.96
C ASP A 196 12.90 0.63 18.18
N VAL A 197 11.72 1.08 18.60
CA VAL A 197 11.50 2.48 19.02
C VAL A 197 12.38 2.82 20.22
N LYS A 198 12.44 1.97 21.26
CA LYS A 198 13.25 2.20 22.47
C LYS A 198 14.75 2.20 22.18
N ALA A 199 15.20 1.36 21.26
CA ALA A 199 16.61 1.22 20.88
C ALA A 199 17.08 2.28 19.88
N ALA A 200 16.17 3.02 19.25
CA ALA A 200 16.50 4.07 18.30
C ALA A 200 17.26 5.24 18.96
N SER A 201 18.07 5.95 18.17
CA SER A 201 18.81 7.12 18.67
C SER A 201 17.85 8.20 19.19
N PRO A 202 18.29 9.08 20.10
CA PRO A 202 17.46 10.18 20.60
C PRO A 202 16.87 11.04 19.49
N GLU A 203 17.61 11.26 18.40
CA GLU A 203 17.16 12.04 17.24
C GLU A 203 16.01 11.33 16.51
N VAL A 204 16.16 10.03 16.25
CA VAL A 204 15.11 9.23 15.58
C VAL A 204 13.85 9.16 16.45
N ARG A 205 13.99 8.93 17.75
CA ARG A 205 12.83 8.90 18.68
C ARG A 205 12.11 10.23 18.72
N SER A 206 12.86 11.33 18.81
CA SER A 206 12.28 12.68 18.75
C SER A 206 11.54 12.90 17.43
N HIS A 207 12.12 12.52 16.29
CA HIS A 207 11.43 12.62 14.99
C HIS A 207 10.17 11.76 14.93
N PHE A 208 10.21 10.53 15.44
CA PHE A 208 9.06 9.63 15.50
C PHE A 208 7.90 10.24 16.30
N TYR A 209 8.13 10.67 17.54
CA TYR A 209 7.07 11.29 18.36
C TYR A 209 6.59 12.62 17.79
N ASN A 210 7.47 13.41 17.20
CA ASN A 210 7.08 14.63 16.48
C ASN A 210 6.15 14.30 15.31
N SER A 211 6.39 13.21 14.57
CA SER A 211 5.48 12.77 13.52
C SER A 211 4.16 12.22 14.08
N CYS A 212 4.16 11.48 15.21
CA CYS A 212 2.93 11.10 15.91
C CYS A 212 2.10 12.34 16.30
N CYS A 213 2.73 13.31 16.94
CA CYS A 213 2.11 14.58 17.36
C CYS A 213 1.58 15.36 16.14
N PHE A 214 2.42 15.51 15.10
CA PHE A 214 2.04 16.16 13.85
C PHE A 214 0.79 15.52 13.27
N LEU A 215 0.80 14.20 13.04
CA LEU A 215 -0.36 13.48 12.51
C LEU A 215 -1.59 13.71 13.36
N THR A 216 -1.45 13.57 14.69
CA THR A 216 -2.55 13.68 15.63
C THR A 216 -3.21 15.06 15.62
N LEU A 217 -2.40 16.14 15.64
CA LEU A 217 -2.86 17.54 15.53
C LEU A 217 -3.61 17.84 14.24
N HIS A 218 -3.44 16.96 13.26
CA HIS A 218 -3.91 17.10 11.90
C HIS A 218 -5.17 16.27 11.62
N LEU A 219 -5.61 15.43 12.56
CA LEU A 219 -6.79 14.56 12.41
C LEU A 219 -8.14 15.29 12.53
N PRO A 220 -8.38 16.17 13.52
CA PRO A 220 -9.68 16.83 13.64
C PRO A 220 -9.70 18.16 12.90
N ASN A 221 -10.90 18.57 12.47
CA ASN A 221 -11.12 19.88 11.85
C ASN A 221 -10.88 21.06 12.80
N ALA A 222 -11.00 20.83 14.12
CA ALA A 222 -10.56 21.73 15.17
C ALA A 222 -10.39 20.95 16.48
N PHE A 223 -9.23 21.07 17.11
CA PHE A 223 -9.10 20.84 18.54
C PHE A 223 -9.42 22.14 19.27
N ASP A 224 -9.92 22.04 20.51
CA ASP A 224 -9.81 23.18 21.40
C ASP A 224 -8.34 23.42 21.78
N ASP A 225 -8.06 24.62 22.29
CA ASP A 225 -6.70 25.04 22.63
C ASP A 225 -6.10 24.16 23.73
N GLU A 226 -6.93 23.58 24.60
CA GLU A 226 -6.49 22.74 25.72
C GLU A 226 -6.02 21.37 25.24
N THR A 227 -6.80 20.70 24.39
CA THR A 227 -6.48 19.41 23.78
C THR A 227 -5.27 19.54 22.86
N SER A 228 -5.18 20.63 22.09
CA SER A 228 -4.00 20.95 21.29
C SER A 228 -2.75 21.08 22.16
N ARG A 229 -2.87 21.81 23.27
CA ARG A 229 -1.76 22.04 24.21
C ARG A 229 -1.36 20.75 24.93
N GLU A 230 -2.32 19.91 25.31
CA GLU A 230 -2.06 18.59 25.90
C GLU A 230 -1.26 17.72 24.93
N LEU A 231 -1.70 17.62 23.67
CA LEU A 231 -1.03 16.82 22.63
C LEU A 231 0.39 17.31 22.32
N ILE A 232 0.60 18.64 22.27
CA ILE A 232 1.91 19.25 22.05
C ILE A 232 2.84 19.00 23.24
N ASN A 233 2.30 19.03 24.46
CA ASN A 233 3.08 18.86 25.69
C ASN A 233 3.24 17.39 26.12
N ARG A 234 2.69 16.42 25.38
CA ARG A 234 2.94 14.99 25.63
C ARG A 234 4.43 14.70 25.52
N ASN A 235 4.99 14.12 26.57
CA ASN A 235 6.36 13.66 26.58
C ASN A 235 6.50 12.30 25.86
N ASP A 236 7.74 11.91 25.55
CA ASP A 236 8.09 10.64 24.92
C ASP A 236 7.52 9.42 25.67
N GLU A 237 7.50 9.47 27.00
CA GLU A 237 6.96 8.40 27.86
C GLU A 237 5.46 8.21 27.65
N SER A 238 4.69 9.29 27.61
CA SER A 238 3.24 9.25 27.36
C SER A 238 2.91 8.70 25.97
N TRP A 239 3.69 9.07 24.95
CA TRP A 239 3.55 8.49 23.61
C TRP A 239 3.84 6.99 23.60
N MET A 240 4.88 6.55 24.32
CA MET A 240 5.22 5.14 24.44
C MET A 240 4.17 4.35 25.21
N GLU A 241 3.68 4.85 26.34
CA GLU A 241 2.62 4.18 27.10
C GLU A 241 1.36 3.96 26.24
N ARG A 242 1.03 4.92 25.37
CA ARG A 242 -0.06 4.78 24.40
C ARG A 242 0.18 3.62 23.44
N ILE A 243 1.36 3.55 22.83
CA ILE A 243 1.73 2.47 21.90
C ILE A 243 1.78 1.13 22.64
N GLU A 244 2.33 1.09 23.86
CA GLU A 244 2.40 -0.12 24.66
C GLU A 244 1.01 -0.64 25.09
N SER A 245 0.06 0.27 25.34
CA SER A 245 -1.32 -0.10 25.70
C SER A 245 -2.04 -0.90 24.61
N THR A 246 -1.60 -0.81 23.35
CA THR A 246 -2.18 -1.57 22.23
C THR A 246 -1.58 -2.98 22.06
N MET A 247 -0.42 -3.26 22.68
CA MET A 247 0.28 -4.55 22.58
C MET A 247 -0.47 -5.73 23.23
N MET A 248 -1.23 -5.48 24.29
CA MET A 248 -1.81 -6.54 25.15
C MET A 248 -3.29 -6.83 24.87
N VAL A 249 -3.85 -6.29 23.79
CA VAL A 249 -5.21 -6.62 23.37
C VAL A 249 -5.16 -7.94 22.61
N TRP A 250 -5.73 -9.01 23.20
CA TRP A 250 -5.77 -10.31 22.54
C TRP A 250 -6.60 -10.20 21.27
N PRO A 251 -6.03 -10.49 20.08
CA PRO A 251 -6.76 -10.36 18.84
C PRO A 251 -7.90 -11.38 18.79
N VAL A 252 -9.00 -10.98 18.17
CA VAL A 252 -10.04 -11.92 17.73
C VAL A 252 -9.50 -12.66 16.49
N GLU A 253 -9.85 -13.94 16.32
CA GLU A 253 -9.39 -14.75 15.17
C GLU A 253 -9.56 -13.99 13.83
N GLY A 254 -8.48 -13.91 13.03
CA GLY A 254 -8.49 -13.27 11.70
C GLY A 254 -7.94 -11.84 11.63
N SER A 255 -7.07 -11.43 12.56
CA SER A 255 -6.63 -10.05 12.84
C SER A 255 -5.73 -9.36 11.78
N THR A 256 -6.16 -9.33 10.51
CA THR A 256 -5.46 -8.58 9.43
C THR A 256 -5.34 -7.09 9.74
N MET A 257 -6.32 -6.53 10.46
CA MET A 257 -6.35 -5.13 10.87
C MET A 257 -5.24 -4.76 11.85
N GLU A 258 -4.94 -5.64 12.80
CA GLU A 258 -3.97 -5.38 13.85
C GLU A 258 -2.53 -5.50 13.33
N PHE A 259 -2.28 -6.42 12.39
CA PHE A 259 -1.01 -6.42 11.65
C PHE A 259 -0.85 -5.16 10.79
N HIS A 260 -1.94 -4.65 10.21
CA HIS A 260 -1.93 -3.38 9.50
C HIS A 260 -1.60 -2.20 10.43
N GLN A 261 -2.12 -2.18 11.67
CA GLN A 261 -1.75 -1.20 12.69
C GLN A 261 -0.25 -1.21 13.00
N VAL A 262 0.33 -2.40 13.25
CA VAL A 262 1.79 -2.54 13.43
C VAL A 262 2.55 -1.99 12.22
N SER A 263 2.07 -2.29 11.01
CA SER A 263 2.68 -1.84 9.76
C SER A 263 2.67 -0.32 9.61
N LEU A 264 1.57 0.34 9.98
CA LEU A 264 1.45 1.80 9.96
C LEU A 264 2.44 2.44 10.95
N VAL A 265 2.51 1.95 12.19
CA VAL A 265 3.44 2.52 13.19
C VAL A 265 4.90 2.23 12.81
N ARG A 266 5.20 1.05 12.23
CA ARG A 266 6.53 0.73 11.67
C ARG A 266 6.91 1.71 10.56
N ALA A 267 6.02 1.96 9.61
CA ALA A 267 6.28 2.92 8.52
C ALA A 267 6.54 4.34 9.06
N LEU A 268 5.86 4.74 10.14
CA LEU A 268 6.13 6.01 10.81
C LEU A 268 7.54 6.05 11.44
N LEU A 269 7.96 4.97 12.10
CA LEU A 269 9.32 4.84 12.65
C LEU A 269 10.39 4.88 11.54
N GLU A 270 10.17 4.16 10.44
CA GLU A 270 11.06 4.17 9.28
C GLU A 270 11.16 5.57 8.65
N SER A 271 10.03 6.30 8.56
CA SER A 271 10.02 7.68 8.09
C SER A 271 10.86 8.61 8.98
N ALA A 272 10.98 8.31 10.27
CA ALA A 272 11.82 9.04 11.22
C ALA A 272 13.32 8.67 11.13
N GLY A 273 13.70 7.75 10.23
CA GLY A 273 15.06 7.22 10.12
C GLY A 273 15.35 6.04 11.04
N GLY A 274 14.31 5.39 11.57
CA GLY A 274 14.43 4.19 12.38
C GLY A 274 14.78 2.94 11.57
N ARG A 275 14.97 1.83 12.30
CA ARG A 275 15.31 0.54 11.69
C ARG A 275 14.20 0.05 10.78
N GLU A 276 14.55 -0.27 9.54
CA GLU A 276 13.66 -0.91 8.58
C GLU A 276 13.37 -2.37 8.98
N ASP A 277 12.11 -2.78 8.83
CA ASP A 277 11.71 -4.17 9.00
C ASP A 277 10.66 -4.57 7.96
N THR A 278 11.15 -5.18 6.87
CA THR A 278 10.29 -5.62 5.77
C THR A 278 9.25 -6.66 6.16
N LEU A 279 9.46 -7.45 7.23
CA LEU A 279 8.52 -8.47 7.68
C LEU A 279 7.27 -7.85 8.34
N GLN A 280 7.40 -6.63 8.84
CA GLN A 280 6.31 -5.83 9.39
C GLN A 280 5.66 -4.90 8.36
N ARG A 281 6.07 -4.90 7.09
CA ARG A 281 5.41 -4.10 6.03
C ARG A 281 4.20 -4.84 5.45
N ARG A 282 3.23 -5.18 6.30
CA ARG A 282 1.99 -5.89 5.94
C ARG A 282 0.81 -4.91 5.79
N LEU A 283 1.02 -3.84 5.04
CA LEU A 283 -0.01 -2.82 4.81
C LEU A 283 -1.17 -3.37 3.98
N ASP A 284 -2.39 -3.21 4.49
CA ASP A 284 -3.63 -3.45 3.77
C ASP A 284 -3.86 -2.31 2.78
N LYS A 285 -3.58 -2.57 1.50
CA LYS A 285 -3.73 -1.58 0.42
C LYS A 285 -5.18 -1.35 -0.01
N THR A 286 -6.10 -2.19 0.46
CA THR A 286 -7.54 -2.01 0.17
C THR A 286 -8.14 -0.85 0.95
N ARG A 287 -7.43 -0.37 1.99
CA ARG A 287 -7.85 0.77 2.80
C ARG A 287 -7.54 2.10 2.14
N SER A 288 -8.41 3.07 2.36
CA SER A 288 -8.24 4.44 1.90
C SER A 288 -7.28 5.22 2.79
N ALA A 289 -6.84 6.38 2.30
CA ALA A 289 -6.00 7.29 3.07
C ALA A 289 -6.71 7.75 4.35
N ASN A 290 -8.00 8.06 4.27
CA ASN A 290 -8.82 8.47 5.42
C ASN A 290 -9.01 7.33 6.43
N GLU A 291 -9.20 6.08 5.97
CA GLU A 291 -9.28 4.92 6.88
C GLU A 291 -7.96 4.70 7.61
N ASN A 292 -6.83 4.74 6.90
CA ASN A 292 -5.50 4.58 7.51
C ASN A 292 -5.20 5.70 8.52
N LEU A 293 -5.65 6.92 8.20
CA LEU A 293 -5.51 8.07 9.07
C LEU A 293 -6.38 7.94 10.34
N ALA A 294 -7.62 7.44 10.21
CA ALA A 294 -8.49 7.15 11.35
C ALA A 294 -7.90 6.07 12.28
N ILE A 295 -7.33 5.01 11.70
CA ILE A 295 -6.66 3.94 12.46
C ILE A 295 -5.49 4.49 13.29
N LEU A 296 -4.64 5.33 12.69
CA LEU A 296 -3.56 6.00 13.42
C LEU A 296 -4.11 6.94 14.50
N GLY A 297 -5.21 7.64 14.22
CA GLY A 297 -5.90 8.47 15.19
C GLY A 297 -6.33 7.69 16.42
N ASP A 298 -7.02 6.57 16.22
CA ASP A 298 -7.49 5.72 17.32
C ASP A 298 -6.31 5.20 18.16
N LEU A 299 -5.22 4.75 17.52
CA LEU A 299 -3.99 4.33 18.19
C LEU A 299 -3.39 5.44 19.06
N PHE A 300 -3.45 6.69 18.59
CA PHE A 300 -2.92 7.87 19.29
C PHE A 300 -3.92 8.55 20.24
N GLY A 301 -5.16 8.06 20.26
CA GLY A 301 -6.21 8.51 21.15
C GLY A 301 -7.04 9.68 20.68
N VAL A 302 -7.16 9.84 19.38
CA VAL A 302 -7.94 10.90 18.75
C VAL A 302 -8.90 10.28 17.76
N GLU A 303 -10.19 10.39 18.08
CA GLU A 303 -11.24 9.94 17.19
C GLU A 303 -11.36 10.89 15.99
N LEU A 304 -11.44 10.30 14.79
CA LEU A 304 -11.64 11.06 13.56
C LEU A 304 -13.13 11.39 13.43
N THR A 305 -13.52 12.64 13.72
CA THR A 305 -14.93 13.04 13.71
C THR A 305 -15.47 13.33 12.30
N GLU A 306 -14.61 13.69 11.34
CA GLU A 306 -14.97 13.94 9.94
C GLU A 306 -13.83 13.54 8.98
N PRO A 307 -14.12 13.14 7.73
CA PRO A 307 -13.10 12.83 6.73
C PRO A 307 -12.19 14.04 6.48
N VAL A 308 -10.88 13.86 6.67
CA VAL A 308 -9.94 14.97 6.49
C VAL A 308 -9.57 15.13 5.02
N SER A 309 -9.88 16.29 4.45
CA SER A 309 -9.30 16.68 3.17
C SER A 309 -7.87 17.17 3.35
N PHE A 310 -6.94 16.25 3.60
CA PHE A 310 -5.50 16.55 3.58
C PHE A 310 -5.12 17.04 2.19
N GLY A 311 -4.90 18.34 2.07
CA GLY A 311 -4.77 19.06 0.79
C GLY A 311 -5.24 20.51 0.90
N ARG A 312 -6.13 20.79 1.86
CA ARG A 312 -6.40 22.15 2.37
C ARG A 312 -6.00 22.28 3.83
N CYS A 313 -4.78 21.85 4.20
CA CYS A 313 -4.21 22.35 5.45
C CYS A 313 -4.21 23.87 5.37
N ARG A 314 -5.13 24.51 6.10
CA ARG A 314 -4.99 25.91 6.47
C ARG A 314 -3.74 25.96 7.33
N ALA A 315 -2.60 26.16 6.67
CA ALA A 315 -1.31 26.39 7.29
C ALA A 315 -1.35 27.56 8.29
N SER A 316 -2.45 28.32 8.36
CA SER A 316 -2.72 29.34 9.36
C SER A 316 -3.07 28.79 10.74
N GLY A 317 -3.82 27.68 10.87
CA GLY A 317 -4.27 27.18 12.18
C GLY A 317 -3.16 26.50 12.98
N ALA A 318 -2.42 25.58 12.35
CA ALA A 318 -1.28 24.94 13.00
C ALA A 318 -0.12 25.93 13.26
N ARG A 319 0.08 26.95 12.40
CA ARG A 319 1.09 28.00 12.66
C ARG A 319 0.71 28.93 13.80
N GLN A 320 -0.57 29.27 13.96
CA GLN A 320 -1.01 30.14 15.06
C GLN A 320 -0.90 29.42 16.41
N ASN A 321 -1.33 28.16 16.51
CA ASN A 321 -1.27 27.43 17.78
C ASN A 321 0.17 27.07 18.19
N LEU A 322 1.08 26.87 17.24
CA LEU A 322 2.53 26.66 17.51
C LEU A 322 3.28 27.97 17.82
N SER A 323 2.80 29.12 17.34
CA SER A 323 3.40 30.45 17.60
C SER A 323 2.87 31.07 18.89
N GLU A 324 1.58 30.92 19.20
CA GLU A 324 0.94 31.51 20.39
C GLU A 324 1.33 30.79 21.68
N ALA A 325 1.73 29.52 21.61
CA ALA A 325 2.38 28.84 22.74
C ALA A 325 3.78 29.39 23.07
N SER A 326 4.36 30.22 22.21
CA SER A 326 5.68 30.83 22.38
C SER A 326 5.65 32.32 22.75
N ASP A 327 4.51 33.00 22.61
CA ASP A 327 4.41 34.47 22.69
C ASP A 327 3.50 34.99 23.84
N SER A 328 3.22 34.19 24.87
CA SER A 328 2.61 34.72 26.10
C SER A 328 3.66 35.42 26.98
N ASP A 329 3.96 36.67 26.64
CA ASP A 329 4.83 37.54 27.42
C ASP A 329 3.98 38.26 28.48
N ASP A 330 3.91 37.71 29.70
CA ASP A 330 3.84 38.56 30.91
C ASP A 330 4.17 37.81 32.21
N SER A 331 5.44 38.00 32.61
CA SER A 331 5.93 38.13 34.00
C SER A 331 6.29 36.87 34.84
N LYS A 332 7.62 36.69 34.95
CA LYS A 332 8.38 36.12 36.09
C LYS A 332 8.26 34.61 36.37
N ALA A 333 8.87 33.81 35.51
CA ALA A 333 9.93 32.86 35.86
C ALA A 333 10.56 32.34 34.57
N PRO A 334 11.90 32.32 34.42
CA PRO A 334 12.50 31.68 33.26
C PRO A 334 12.36 30.18 33.46
N CYS A 335 11.30 29.58 32.91
CA CYS A 335 11.24 28.13 32.67
C CYS A 335 12.22 27.77 31.56
N LYS A 336 13.51 27.98 31.83
CA LYS A 336 14.58 27.17 31.27
C LYS A 336 14.46 25.80 31.92
N THR A 337 13.55 24.96 31.44
CA THR A 337 13.79 23.53 31.51
C THR A 337 14.91 23.23 30.52
N LYS A 338 16.14 23.41 31.02
CA LYS A 338 17.31 22.76 30.45
C LYS A 338 17.04 21.27 30.54
N ASP A 339 16.76 20.65 29.40
CA ASP A 339 17.16 19.26 29.20
C ASP A 339 18.70 19.20 29.37
N PRO A 340 19.28 18.26 30.16
CA PRO A 340 20.72 18.18 30.38
C PRO A 340 21.58 17.99 29.11
N LEU A 341 20.96 17.88 27.93
CA LEU A 341 21.64 17.68 26.64
C LEU A 341 21.41 18.78 25.60
N GLY A 342 20.71 19.88 25.92
CA GLY A 342 20.71 21.07 25.06
C GLY A 342 20.11 20.88 23.67
N HIS A 343 19.01 20.14 23.55
CA HIS A 343 18.21 20.11 22.32
C HIS A 343 17.04 21.07 22.43
N THR A 344 17.08 22.12 21.62
CA THR A 344 15.98 23.07 21.44
C THR A 344 14.72 22.33 20.98
N ALA A 345 13.62 22.59 21.67
CA ALA A 345 12.27 22.37 21.20
C ALA A 345 12.14 22.80 19.72
N PHE A 346 11.48 21.97 18.91
CA PHE A 346 11.29 22.15 17.48
C PHE A 346 12.58 22.33 16.66
N LYS A 347 13.41 21.27 16.56
CA LYS A 347 14.28 21.08 15.39
C LYS A 347 13.53 20.41 14.23
N CYS A 348 12.34 20.88 13.87
CA CYS A 348 11.96 20.84 12.45
C CYS A 348 12.77 21.95 11.78
N GLY A 349 14.06 21.71 11.58
CA GLY A 349 14.99 22.73 11.10
C GLY A 349 14.61 23.14 9.69
N LYS A 350 13.87 24.24 9.51
CA LYS A 350 13.51 24.84 8.22
C LYS A 350 13.00 23.89 7.11
N ARG A 351 12.69 22.62 7.40
CA ARG A 351 11.93 21.78 6.48
C ARG A 351 10.53 22.33 6.48
N SER A 352 10.04 22.73 5.32
CA SER A 352 8.67 23.18 5.21
C SER A 352 7.74 22.05 5.68
N VAL A 353 6.60 22.37 6.28
CA VAL A 353 5.55 21.38 6.60
C VAL A 353 5.20 20.51 5.37
N MET A 354 5.40 21.05 4.17
CA MET A 354 5.26 20.33 2.91
C MET A 354 6.35 19.27 2.68
N GLU A 355 7.61 19.55 3.02
CA GLU A 355 8.69 18.55 2.95
C GLU A 355 8.49 17.40 3.93
N LEU A 356 8.00 17.68 5.15
CA LEU A 356 7.67 16.63 6.11
C LEU A 356 6.50 15.77 5.60
N ARG A 357 5.50 16.40 4.99
CA ARG A 357 4.36 15.73 4.35
C ARG A 357 4.81 14.84 3.19
N ASP A 358 5.59 15.37 2.25
CA ASP A 358 6.06 14.57 1.12
C ASP A 358 6.96 13.43 1.58
N HIS A 359 7.80 13.65 2.61
CA HIS A 359 8.64 12.60 3.17
C HIS A 359 7.81 11.49 3.82
N VAL A 360 6.86 11.82 4.69
CA VAL A 360 6.02 10.81 5.35
C VAL A 360 5.07 10.12 4.33
N ALA A 361 4.77 10.74 3.17
CA ALA A 361 4.03 10.13 2.04
C ALA A 361 4.69 8.90 1.46
N LEU A 362 6.01 8.88 1.49
CA LEU A 362 6.80 7.81 0.90
C LEU A 362 6.67 6.52 1.72
N TYR A 363 6.33 6.63 3.00
CA TYR A 363 6.27 5.51 3.93
C TYR A 363 4.84 5.14 4.31
N LEU A 364 3.95 6.13 4.47
CA LEU A 364 2.61 5.91 5.00
C LEU A 364 1.50 6.08 3.94
N PRO A 365 0.57 5.11 3.80
CA PRO A 365 -0.55 5.19 2.88
C PRO A 365 -1.71 6.05 3.43
N ILE A 366 -1.39 7.17 4.07
CA ILE A 366 -2.36 8.09 4.70
C ILE A 366 -2.55 9.38 3.89
N TRP A 367 -1.78 9.54 2.81
CA TRP A 367 -1.95 10.60 1.81
C TRP A 367 -1.17 10.25 0.54
N PHE A 368 -1.37 11.06 -0.51
CA PHE A 368 -0.65 10.95 -1.77
C PHE A 368 0.38 12.08 -1.95
N SER A 369 1.27 11.94 -2.93
CA SER A 369 2.21 13.02 -3.27
C SER A 369 1.46 14.29 -3.73
N ASN A 370 2.07 15.47 -3.56
CA ASN A 370 1.44 16.74 -3.96
C ASN A 370 1.01 16.76 -5.44
N ALA A 371 1.78 16.14 -6.34
CA ALA A 371 1.44 16.03 -7.77
C ALA A 371 0.08 15.35 -8.01
N VAL A 372 -0.31 14.43 -7.13
CA VAL A 372 -1.58 13.70 -7.23
C VAL A 372 -2.74 14.60 -6.76
N TYR A 373 -2.54 15.35 -5.68
CA TYR A 373 -3.51 16.31 -5.18
C TYR A 373 -3.72 17.51 -6.12
N GLU A 374 -2.71 17.86 -6.91
CA GLU A 374 -2.85 18.88 -7.96
C GLU A 374 -3.66 18.37 -9.15
N ALA A 375 -3.57 17.07 -9.47
CA ALA A 375 -4.22 16.47 -10.63
C ALA A 375 -5.63 15.91 -10.34
N LEU A 376 -5.92 15.51 -9.09
CA LEU A 376 -7.13 14.77 -8.73
C LEU A 376 -7.89 15.39 -7.55
N PRO A 377 -9.22 15.24 -7.49
CA PRO A 377 -10.02 15.76 -6.38
C PRO A 377 -9.66 15.09 -5.05
N ALA A 378 -9.18 15.87 -4.08
CA ALA A 378 -8.78 15.38 -2.75
C ALA A 378 -9.92 14.65 -2.01
N ASP A 379 -11.16 15.14 -2.16
CA ASP A 379 -12.37 14.55 -1.57
C ASP A 379 -12.81 13.25 -2.26
N LEU A 380 -12.20 12.88 -3.38
CA LEU A 380 -12.36 11.57 -4.00
C LEU A 380 -11.21 10.64 -3.61
N ILE A 381 -9.98 11.05 -3.87
CA ILE A 381 -8.82 10.15 -3.73
C ILE A 381 -8.54 9.75 -2.29
N ASN A 382 -8.88 10.58 -1.30
CA ASN A 382 -8.68 10.23 0.11
C ASN A 382 -9.66 9.15 0.61
N ASP A 383 -10.80 8.98 -0.06
CA ASP A 383 -11.82 7.98 0.27
C ASP A 383 -11.72 6.72 -0.61
N LEU A 384 -10.97 6.77 -1.71
CA LEU A 384 -10.67 5.59 -2.52
C LEU A 384 -9.58 4.74 -1.85
N SER A 385 -9.60 3.43 -2.11
CA SER A 385 -8.53 2.55 -1.65
C SER A 385 -7.17 3.02 -2.18
N HIS A 386 -6.13 2.86 -1.36
CA HIS A 386 -4.79 3.25 -1.75
C HIS A 386 -4.32 2.50 -3.00
N GLU A 387 -4.72 1.23 -3.14
CA GLU A 387 -4.50 0.42 -4.35
C GLU A 387 -5.15 1.03 -5.60
N ALA A 388 -6.41 1.49 -5.52
CA ALA A 388 -7.10 2.08 -6.66
C ALA A 388 -6.40 3.36 -7.15
N VAL A 389 -6.00 4.23 -6.23
CA VAL A 389 -5.34 5.49 -6.58
C VAL A 389 -3.93 5.24 -7.13
N THR A 390 -3.15 4.37 -6.50
CA THR A 390 -1.80 4.03 -6.97
C THR A 390 -1.81 3.24 -8.29
N GLY A 391 -2.79 2.35 -8.48
CA GLY A 391 -3.02 1.65 -9.74
C GLY A 391 -3.35 2.61 -10.88
N ALA A 392 -4.22 3.59 -10.63
CA ALA A 392 -4.53 4.63 -11.60
C ALA A 392 -3.31 5.52 -11.93
N GLN A 393 -2.46 5.84 -10.94
CA GLN A 393 -1.21 6.58 -11.19
C GLN A 393 -0.20 5.78 -12.02
N ALA A 394 -0.07 4.48 -11.76
CA ALA A 394 0.76 3.59 -12.56
C ALA A 394 0.27 3.55 -14.01
N MET A 395 -1.06 3.45 -14.21
CA MET A 395 -1.68 3.54 -15.53
C MET A 395 -1.42 4.90 -16.19
N SER A 396 -1.60 6.01 -15.48
CA SER A 396 -1.31 7.36 -15.99
C SER A 396 0.15 7.55 -16.40
N SER A 397 1.07 7.02 -15.61
CA SER A 397 2.51 7.03 -15.92
C SER A 397 2.83 6.21 -17.17
N TYR A 398 2.17 5.06 -17.34
CA TYR A 398 2.32 4.22 -18.52
C TYR A 398 1.74 4.90 -19.78
N VAL A 399 0.56 5.52 -19.68
CA VAL A 399 -0.08 6.26 -20.77
C VAL A 399 0.78 7.45 -21.20
N SER A 400 1.27 8.23 -20.24
CA SER A 400 2.11 9.40 -20.50
C SER A 400 3.38 9.05 -21.27
N ARG A 401 3.94 7.86 -21.07
CA ARG A 401 5.14 7.38 -21.77
C ARG A 401 4.86 6.85 -23.17
N ASN A 402 3.67 6.26 -23.39
CA ASN A 402 3.37 5.51 -24.61
C ASN A 402 2.40 6.24 -25.57
N MET A 403 1.73 7.30 -25.11
CA MET A 403 0.71 8.02 -25.88
C MET A 403 0.95 9.53 -25.84
N THR A 404 1.40 10.06 -26.97
CA THR A 404 1.54 11.51 -27.17
C THR A 404 0.18 12.20 -27.02
N GLY A 405 0.10 13.22 -26.16
CA GLY A 405 -1.10 14.04 -25.94
C GLY A 405 -1.97 13.63 -24.76
N LEU A 406 -1.69 12.52 -24.08
CA LEU A 406 -2.43 12.07 -22.88
C LEU A 406 -1.66 12.21 -21.56
N GLY A 407 -0.43 12.74 -21.59
CA GLY A 407 0.36 13.03 -20.39
C GLY A 407 0.02 14.37 -19.72
N ASN A 408 -1.14 14.96 -20.01
CA ASN A 408 -1.57 16.22 -19.43
C ASN A 408 -2.35 15.98 -18.11
N PRO A 409 -2.39 16.98 -17.19
CA PRO A 409 -3.14 16.85 -15.94
C PRO A 409 -4.63 16.52 -16.14
N GLU A 410 -5.22 17.04 -17.23
CA GLU A 410 -6.63 16.85 -17.60
C GLU A 410 -7.01 15.38 -17.85
N SER A 411 -6.05 14.55 -18.26
CA SER A 411 -6.28 13.11 -18.48
C SER A 411 -6.33 12.29 -17.18
N SER A 412 -5.85 12.84 -16.06
CA SER A 412 -5.68 12.09 -14.81
C SER A 412 -7.00 11.62 -14.22
N LEU A 413 -8.01 12.48 -14.17
CA LEU A 413 -9.32 12.15 -13.60
C LEU A 413 -10.11 11.16 -14.47
N PRO A 414 -10.20 11.33 -15.80
CA PRO A 414 -10.75 10.30 -16.69
C PRO A 414 -10.08 8.93 -16.53
N LEU A 415 -8.75 8.90 -16.42
CA LEU A 415 -8.01 7.65 -16.20
C LEU A 415 -8.32 7.03 -14.84
N LEU A 416 -8.42 7.82 -13.77
CA LEU A 416 -8.85 7.33 -12.45
C LEU A 416 -10.25 6.71 -12.53
N ILE A 417 -11.20 7.41 -13.13
CA ILE A 417 -12.59 6.94 -13.28
C ILE A 417 -12.63 5.62 -14.06
N PHE A 418 -11.95 5.56 -15.20
CA PHE A 418 -11.87 4.35 -16.01
C PHE A 418 -11.22 3.20 -15.23
N HIS A 419 -10.13 3.45 -14.51
CA HIS A 419 -9.45 2.43 -13.70
C HIS A 419 -10.38 1.86 -12.65
N CYS A 420 -10.96 2.73 -11.81
CA CYS A 420 -11.79 2.32 -10.69
C CYS A 420 -13.09 1.63 -11.13
N ALA A 421 -13.69 2.06 -12.25
CA ALA A 421 -14.89 1.41 -12.79
C ALA A 421 -14.64 -0.03 -13.29
N ASN A 422 -13.40 -0.35 -13.67
CA ASN A 422 -13.01 -1.66 -14.16
C ASN A 422 -12.32 -2.54 -13.11
N MET A 423 -12.20 -2.07 -11.88
CA MET A 423 -11.79 -2.93 -10.77
C MET A 423 -12.91 -3.93 -10.46
N SER A 424 -12.55 -5.16 -10.07
CA SER A 424 -13.51 -6.22 -9.72
C SER A 424 -14.22 -6.01 -8.37
N VAL A 425 -14.05 -4.83 -7.75
CA VAL A 425 -14.52 -4.50 -6.41
C VAL A 425 -15.48 -3.32 -6.50
N ASP A 426 -16.58 -3.38 -5.75
CA ASP A 426 -17.54 -2.28 -5.71
C ASP A 426 -16.92 -1.02 -5.08
N ASN A 427 -16.80 0.05 -5.87
CA ASN A 427 -16.23 1.33 -5.44
C ASN A 427 -17.35 2.27 -4.94
N VAL A 428 -17.87 1.99 -3.75
CA VAL A 428 -18.88 2.84 -3.07
C VAL A 428 -18.46 4.32 -2.96
N PRO A 429 -17.19 4.65 -2.59
CA PRO A 429 -16.75 6.06 -2.54
C PRO A 429 -16.84 6.76 -3.90
N LEU A 430 -16.39 6.08 -4.97
CA LEU A 430 -16.49 6.59 -6.34
C LEU A 430 -17.96 6.86 -6.71
N ARG A 431 -18.86 5.90 -6.46
CA ARG A 431 -20.28 6.03 -6.77
C ARG A 431 -20.92 7.22 -6.04
N LYS A 432 -20.65 7.36 -4.74
CA LYS A 432 -21.13 8.51 -3.93
C LYS A 432 -20.60 9.83 -4.48
N TRP A 433 -19.31 9.90 -4.81
CA TRP A 433 -18.69 11.10 -5.36
C TRP A 433 -19.24 11.45 -6.74
N MET A 434 -19.42 10.47 -7.63
CA MET A 434 -20.02 10.66 -8.96
C MET A 434 -21.46 11.19 -8.88
N ALA A 435 -22.24 10.72 -7.90
CA ALA A 435 -23.60 11.20 -7.66
C ALA A 435 -23.66 12.61 -7.04
N SER A 436 -22.56 13.12 -6.49
CA SER A 436 -22.47 14.44 -5.87
C SER A 436 -22.57 15.59 -6.89
N ALA A 437 -22.81 16.81 -6.42
CA ALA A 437 -22.81 18.00 -7.28
C ALA A 437 -21.47 18.21 -8.01
N LYS A 438 -20.34 17.88 -7.37
CA LYS A 438 -19.02 17.96 -8.00
C LYS A 438 -18.84 16.89 -9.07
N GLY A 439 -19.22 15.64 -8.78
CA GLY A 439 -19.18 14.54 -9.73
C GLY A 439 -20.04 14.82 -10.98
N LYS A 440 -21.25 15.34 -10.78
CA LYS A 440 -22.14 15.78 -11.88
C LYS A 440 -21.56 16.94 -12.70
N LYS A 441 -20.87 17.88 -12.04
CA LYS A 441 -20.17 18.97 -12.75
C LYS A 441 -19.06 18.41 -13.66
N VAL A 442 -18.26 17.46 -13.16
CA VAL A 442 -17.21 16.79 -13.94
C VAL A 442 -17.82 16.03 -15.12
N TYR A 443 -18.90 15.29 -14.92
CA TYR A 443 -19.60 14.61 -16.02
C TYR A 443 -20.00 15.57 -17.15
N ARG A 444 -20.59 16.72 -16.79
CA ARG A 444 -20.95 17.77 -17.77
C ARG A 444 -19.72 18.38 -18.45
N GLN A 445 -18.63 18.59 -17.72
CA GLN A 445 -17.38 19.08 -18.29
C GLN A 445 -16.81 18.08 -19.31
N LEU A 446 -16.75 16.79 -18.98
CA LEU A 446 -16.31 15.75 -19.92
C LEU A 446 -17.19 15.71 -21.17
N THR A 447 -18.51 15.78 -20.99
CA THR A 447 -19.46 15.89 -22.12
C THR A 447 -19.18 17.12 -22.97
N ALA A 448 -18.92 18.28 -22.36
CA ALA A 448 -18.60 19.51 -23.08
C ALA A 448 -17.26 19.42 -23.84
N THR A 449 -16.24 18.75 -23.28
CA THR A 449 -14.94 18.58 -23.97
C THR A 449 -15.04 17.79 -25.26
N LEU A 450 -16.04 16.90 -25.41
CA LEU A 450 -16.31 16.23 -26.69
C LEU A 450 -16.73 17.19 -27.81
N ARG A 451 -17.07 18.45 -27.50
CA ARG A 451 -17.35 19.49 -28.49
C ARG A 451 -16.08 20.15 -29.05
N GLU A 452 -15.00 20.14 -28.28
CA GLU A 452 -13.75 20.83 -28.56
C GLU A 452 -12.83 20.03 -29.50
N SER A 453 -11.92 20.67 -30.22
CA SER A 453 -10.95 19.92 -31.04
C SER A 453 -10.02 19.08 -30.15
N GLN A 454 -9.96 17.76 -30.39
CA GLN A 454 -9.25 16.80 -29.54
C GLN A 454 -8.61 15.70 -30.40
N ALA A 455 -7.49 15.16 -29.93
CA ALA A 455 -6.88 13.99 -30.57
C ALA A 455 -7.74 12.73 -30.36
N ALA A 456 -7.66 11.76 -31.27
CA ALA A 456 -8.45 10.52 -31.19
C ALA A 456 -8.30 9.78 -29.86
N ASN A 457 -7.08 9.72 -29.30
CA ASN A 457 -6.83 9.09 -27.99
C ASN A 457 -7.51 9.84 -26.83
N GLN A 458 -7.64 11.17 -26.90
CA GLN A 458 -8.37 11.98 -25.91
C GLN A 458 -9.88 11.75 -26.02
N ILE A 459 -10.41 11.65 -27.24
CA ILE A 459 -11.82 11.31 -27.49
C ILE A 459 -12.10 9.91 -26.92
N ALA A 460 -11.24 8.92 -27.20
CA ALA A 460 -11.36 7.56 -26.68
C ALA A 460 -11.40 7.54 -25.14
N LEU A 461 -10.48 8.25 -24.48
CA LEU A 461 -10.44 8.35 -23.03
C LEU A 461 -11.70 9.04 -22.46
N CYS A 462 -12.17 10.12 -23.10
CA CYS A 462 -13.39 10.81 -22.68
C CYS A 462 -14.61 9.89 -22.79
N LEU A 463 -14.76 9.18 -23.91
CA LEU A 463 -15.84 8.22 -24.12
C LEU A 463 -15.78 7.08 -23.09
N ALA A 464 -14.58 6.51 -22.86
CA ALA A 464 -14.37 5.45 -21.86
C ALA A 464 -14.72 5.92 -20.43
N ALA A 465 -14.38 7.16 -20.07
CA ALA A 465 -14.72 7.73 -18.78
C ALA A 465 -16.24 8.00 -18.64
N LEU A 466 -16.89 8.49 -19.69
CA LEU A 466 -18.34 8.78 -19.69
C LEU A 466 -19.18 7.51 -19.54
N ILE A 467 -18.86 6.43 -20.29
CA ILE A 467 -19.55 5.15 -20.08
C ILE A 467 -19.23 4.56 -18.70
N SER A 468 -18.00 4.75 -18.19
CA SER A 468 -17.63 4.31 -16.84
C SER A 468 -18.46 4.99 -15.75
N TYR A 469 -18.82 6.27 -15.93
CA TYR A 469 -19.76 6.98 -15.05
C TYR A 469 -21.11 6.27 -14.98
N ASP A 470 -21.68 5.91 -16.13
CA ASP A 470 -22.97 5.23 -16.20
C ASP A 470 -22.91 3.80 -15.63
N LEU A 471 -21.82 3.09 -15.86
CA LEU A 471 -21.59 1.76 -15.29
C LEU A 471 -21.53 1.80 -13.75
N VAL A 472 -20.81 2.76 -13.18
CA VAL A 472 -20.65 2.88 -11.72
C VAL A 472 -21.93 3.35 -11.03
N LEU A 473 -22.67 4.29 -11.66
CA LEU A 473 -23.93 4.79 -11.12
C LEU A 473 -25.08 3.79 -11.24
N GLY A 474 -24.95 2.78 -12.10
CA GLY A 474 -25.95 1.73 -12.26
C GLY A 474 -27.26 2.25 -12.86
N SER A 475 -27.20 3.28 -13.70
CA SER A 475 -28.35 3.72 -14.50
C SER A 475 -28.75 2.58 -15.44
N ALA A 476 -29.82 1.86 -15.09
CA ALA A 476 -30.50 1.01 -16.04
C ALA A 476 -31.22 1.91 -17.04
N ASP A 477 -30.99 1.71 -18.33
CA ASP A 477 -31.74 2.43 -19.35
C ASP A 477 -33.22 1.99 -19.26
N GLU A 478 -34.12 2.94 -19.04
CA GLU A 478 -35.57 2.66 -19.02
C GLU A 478 -36.08 2.31 -20.43
N ASN A 479 -35.40 2.82 -21.46
CA ASN A 479 -35.66 2.54 -22.85
C ASN A 479 -34.35 2.21 -23.58
N PRO A 480 -34.13 0.98 -24.07
CA PRO A 480 -32.90 0.61 -24.76
C PRO A 480 -32.82 1.15 -26.20
N GLY A 481 -33.92 1.65 -26.77
CA GLY A 481 -33.95 2.24 -28.11
C GLY A 481 -33.47 3.70 -28.15
N PRO A 482 -33.18 4.24 -29.35
CA PRO A 482 -32.96 5.68 -29.51
C PRO A 482 -34.24 6.46 -29.18
N ILE A 483 -34.09 7.61 -28.51
CA ILE A 483 -35.23 8.48 -28.12
C ILE A 483 -35.48 9.54 -29.19
N ASN A 484 -34.42 10.12 -29.72
CA ASN A 484 -34.43 11.18 -30.72
C ASN A 484 -34.08 10.61 -32.10
N GLY A 485 -34.84 9.58 -32.53
CA GLY A 485 -34.76 8.96 -33.86
C GLY A 485 -33.52 8.09 -34.11
N SER A 486 -32.35 8.51 -33.63
CA SER A 486 -31.09 7.78 -33.73
C SER A 486 -30.20 7.99 -32.50
N TYR A 487 -29.24 7.08 -32.28
CA TYR A 487 -28.25 7.24 -31.20
C TYR A 487 -27.33 8.45 -31.44
N LEU A 488 -27.12 8.87 -32.70
CA LEU A 488 -26.45 10.13 -32.99
C LEU A 488 -27.31 11.31 -32.51
N GLY A 489 -28.61 11.33 -32.82
CA GLY A 489 -29.54 12.35 -32.34
C GLY A 489 -29.55 12.45 -30.82
N ASP A 490 -29.62 11.31 -30.12
CA ASP A 490 -29.51 11.26 -28.66
C ASP A 490 -28.16 11.81 -28.16
N PHE A 491 -27.05 11.42 -28.80
CA PHE A 491 -25.74 11.95 -28.46
C PHE A 491 -25.67 13.47 -28.62
N LEU A 492 -26.24 14.03 -29.69
CA LEU A 492 -26.32 15.49 -29.90
C LEU A 492 -27.12 16.19 -28.80
N GLN A 493 -28.27 15.63 -28.40
CA GLN A 493 -29.05 16.16 -27.27
C GLN A 493 -28.25 16.10 -25.96
N GLN A 494 -27.54 15.00 -25.71
CA GLN A 494 -26.68 14.87 -24.53
C GLN A 494 -25.55 15.92 -24.52
N LEU A 495 -24.93 16.21 -25.67
CA LEU A 495 -23.92 17.26 -25.83
C LEU A 495 -24.47 18.69 -25.62
N ASN A 496 -25.76 18.89 -25.82
CA ASN A 496 -26.47 20.15 -25.54
C ASN A 496 -26.97 20.24 -24.10
N GLY A 497 -26.69 19.23 -23.26
CA GLY A 497 -26.96 19.25 -21.83
C GLY A 497 -28.33 18.68 -21.45
N TYR A 498 -29.06 18.06 -22.38
CA TYR A 498 -30.29 17.35 -22.07
C TYR A 498 -29.98 16.04 -21.32
N GLU A 499 -30.80 15.69 -20.34
CA GLU A 499 -30.72 14.40 -19.64
C GLU A 499 -31.55 13.36 -20.39
N LEU A 500 -30.96 12.20 -20.66
CA LEU A 500 -31.56 11.11 -21.42
C LEU A 500 -31.69 9.85 -20.58
N ASN A 501 -32.80 9.13 -20.74
CA ASN A 501 -33.07 7.88 -20.02
C ASN A 501 -32.49 6.64 -20.74
N ASN A 502 -31.87 6.81 -21.91
CA ASN A 502 -31.16 5.77 -22.69
C ASN A 502 -29.65 6.02 -22.78
N ARG A 503 -29.12 6.81 -21.83
CA ARG A 503 -27.78 7.39 -21.89
C ARG A 503 -26.67 6.35 -21.97
N ARG A 504 -26.78 5.26 -21.21
CA ARG A 504 -25.77 4.20 -21.23
C ARG A 504 -25.72 3.55 -22.61
N ARG A 505 -26.87 3.17 -23.15
CA ARG A 505 -26.95 2.56 -24.47
C ARG A 505 -26.44 3.49 -25.57
N MET A 506 -26.79 4.78 -25.49
CA MET A 506 -26.27 5.79 -26.41
C MET A 506 -24.73 5.82 -26.39
N TRP A 507 -24.10 5.87 -25.22
CA TRP A 507 -22.64 5.85 -25.12
C TRP A 507 -22.03 4.57 -25.69
N GLU A 508 -22.61 3.40 -25.40
CA GLU A 508 -22.15 2.12 -25.94
C GLU A 508 -22.14 2.14 -27.48
N GLN A 509 -23.22 2.64 -28.10
CA GLN A 509 -23.32 2.72 -29.56
C GLN A 509 -22.36 3.74 -30.17
N MET A 510 -22.22 4.91 -29.55
CA MET A 510 -21.26 5.91 -29.99
C MET A 510 -19.81 5.43 -29.89
N ILE A 511 -19.49 4.62 -28.87
CA ILE A 511 -18.19 3.95 -28.74
C ILE A 511 -18.00 2.91 -29.86
N CYS A 512 -18.97 2.04 -30.10
CA CYS A 512 -18.90 1.05 -31.19
C CYS A 512 -18.66 1.72 -32.54
N SER A 513 -19.36 2.82 -32.79
CA SER A 513 -19.22 3.64 -33.99
C SER A 513 -17.83 4.25 -34.13
N PHE A 514 -17.35 4.91 -33.07
CA PHE A 514 -16.01 5.50 -33.06
C PHE A 514 -14.93 4.46 -33.38
N ARG A 515 -15.04 3.25 -32.83
CA ARG A 515 -14.10 2.15 -33.09
C ARG A 515 -14.11 1.63 -34.52
N ARG A 516 -15.26 1.66 -35.21
CA ARG A 516 -15.34 1.19 -36.61
C ARG A 516 -14.55 2.08 -37.55
N VAL A 517 -14.62 3.40 -37.33
CA VAL A 517 -14.00 4.38 -38.24
C VAL A 517 -12.64 4.88 -37.78
N ARG A 518 -12.26 4.60 -36.53
CA ARG A 518 -10.97 5.02 -35.98
C ARG A 518 -10.22 3.84 -35.38
N THR A 519 -9.04 3.58 -35.95
CA THR A 519 -7.98 2.84 -35.25
C THR A 519 -7.37 3.76 -34.20
N CYS A 520 -7.61 3.49 -32.93
CA CYS A 520 -6.81 4.09 -31.88
C CYS A 520 -5.51 3.29 -31.74
N HIS A 521 -4.47 3.88 -31.15
CA HIS A 521 -3.27 3.11 -30.89
C HIS A 521 -3.47 2.23 -29.65
N GLY A 522 -3.39 0.91 -29.83
CA GLY A 522 -3.15 -0.11 -28.79
C GLY A 522 -3.99 0.01 -27.51
N ILE A 523 -3.51 0.79 -26.53
CA ILE A 523 -4.08 0.90 -25.18
C ILE A 523 -5.47 1.54 -25.19
N ALA A 524 -5.73 2.48 -26.11
CA ALA A 524 -7.00 3.19 -26.18
C ALA A 524 -8.12 2.30 -26.73
N ASP A 525 -7.80 1.40 -27.66
CA ASP A 525 -8.74 0.36 -28.12
C ASP A 525 -9.10 -0.58 -26.97
N ASN A 526 -8.10 -1.00 -26.17
CA ASN A 526 -8.34 -1.83 -24.98
C ASN A 526 -9.27 -1.15 -23.96
N TRP A 527 -9.19 0.18 -23.79
CA TRP A 527 -10.11 0.90 -22.90
C TRP A 527 -11.54 0.81 -23.37
N LEU A 528 -11.78 1.04 -24.65
CA LEU A 528 -13.11 0.98 -25.24
C LEU A 528 -13.65 -0.46 -25.24
N ASP A 529 -12.80 -1.46 -25.44
CA ASP A 529 -13.15 -2.88 -25.29
C ASP A 529 -13.53 -3.26 -23.86
N THR A 530 -12.76 -2.77 -22.89
CA THR A 530 -13.01 -3.08 -21.47
C THR A 530 -14.31 -2.42 -21.00
N ALA A 531 -14.55 -1.17 -21.43
CA ALA A 531 -15.69 -0.37 -21.00
C ALA A 531 -16.99 -0.69 -21.75
N CYS A 532 -16.92 -1.12 -23.03
CA CYS A 532 -18.10 -1.42 -23.84
C CYS A 532 -18.14 -2.91 -24.23
N ARG A 533 -19.09 -3.64 -23.65
CA ARG A 533 -19.28 -5.09 -23.90
C ARG A 533 -20.23 -5.41 -25.06
N THR A 534 -20.77 -4.39 -25.72
CA THR A 534 -21.79 -4.54 -26.75
C THR A 534 -21.15 -4.86 -28.11
N GLN A 535 -21.71 -5.84 -28.83
CA GLN A 535 -21.34 -6.11 -30.22
C GLN A 535 -22.06 -5.13 -31.17
N PRO A 536 -21.38 -4.65 -32.23
CA PRO A 536 -21.97 -3.70 -33.17
C PRO A 536 -23.14 -4.32 -33.93
N SER A 537 -24.34 -3.74 -33.83
CA SER A 537 -25.45 -4.12 -34.71
C SER A 537 -26.60 -3.11 -34.70
N HIS A 538 -26.50 -2.04 -35.49
CA HIS A 538 -27.69 -1.39 -36.06
C HIS A 538 -27.40 -0.82 -37.46
N GLY A 539 -28.34 -0.94 -38.41
CA GLY A 539 -28.15 -0.44 -39.79
C GLY A 539 -28.01 1.09 -39.91
N LEU A 540 -28.46 1.83 -38.89
CA LEU A 540 -28.37 3.29 -38.77
C LEU A 540 -27.03 3.79 -38.19
N ASP A 541 -26.09 2.87 -37.97
CA ASP A 541 -24.73 3.15 -37.49
C ASP A 541 -23.91 4.06 -38.42
N LYS A 542 -24.30 4.16 -39.70
CA LYS A 542 -23.52 4.88 -40.72
C LYS A 542 -23.41 6.39 -40.45
N PHE A 543 -24.44 7.03 -39.90
CA PHE A 543 -24.37 8.47 -39.61
C PHE A 543 -23.45 8.76 -38.43
N SER A 544 -23.49 7.91 -37.40
CA SER A 544 -22.57 7.98 -36.27
C SER A 544 -21.13 7.73 -36.73
N ASP A 545 -20.91 6.77 -37.63
CA ASP A 545 -19.59 6.44 -38.19
C ASP A 545 -19.04 7.68 -38.94
N TRP A 546 -19.88 8.26 -39.80
CA TRP A 546 -19.54 9.42 -40.62
C TRP A 546 -19.31 10.71 -39.78
N TYR A 547 -20.04 10.87 -38.67
CA TYR A 547 -19.76 11.90 -37.66
C TYR A 547 -18.34 11.73 -37.10
N TRP A 548 -17.95 10.53 -36.67
CA TRP A 548 -16.62 10.27 -36.09
C TRP A 548 -15.47 10.36 -37.12
N GLU A 549 -15.72 10.06 -38.39
CA GLU A 549 -14.78 10.34 -39.48
C GLU A 549 -14.45 11.84 -39.53
N HIS A 550 -15.45 12.72 -39.57
CA HIS A 550 -15.20 14.16 -39.69
C HIS A 550 -14.79 14.81 -38.37
N ARG A 551 -15.16 14.21 -37.23
CA ARG A 551 -14.85 14.73 -35.90
C ARG A 551 -13.37 14.76 -35.59
N SER A 552 -12.54 13.91 -36.20
CA SER A 552 -11.09 13.98 -35.99
C SER A 552 -10.40 15.07 -36.82
N GLU A 553 -11.11 15.67 -37.78
CA GLU A 553 -10.58 16.72 -38.67
C GLU A 553 -10.84 18.13 -38.10
N GLY A 554 -11.71 18.24 -37.09
CA GLY A 554 -12.11 19.53 -36.53
C GLY A 554 -12.94 19.43 -35.25
N THR A 555 -13.75 20.45 -35.00
CA THR A 555 -14.64 20.52 -33.84
C THR A 555 -15.92 19.71 -34.05
N HIS A 556 -16.74 19.59 -33.00
CA HIS A 556 -18.09 19.03 -33.12
C HIS A 556 -18.93 19.74 -34.18
N ASP A 557 -18.93 21.08 -34.21
CA ASP A 557 -19.72 21.85 -35.18
C ASP A 557 -19.26 21.59 -36.63
N PHE A 558 -17.95 21.37 -36.84
CA PHE A 558 -17.42 20.99 -38.14
C PHE A 558 -17.94 19.62 -38.59
N ALA A 559 -17.89 18.62 -37.70
CA ALA A 559 -18.40 17.29 -38.00
C ALA A 559 -19.91 17.29 -38.26
N LEU A 560 -20.67 18.05 -37.46
CA LEU A 560 -22.11 18.17 -37.61
C LEU A 560 -22.48 18.85 -38.94
N GLN A 561 -21.80 19.94 -39.31
CA GLN A 561 -22.03 20.60 -40.60
C GLN A 561 -21.81 19.65 -41.77
N LYS A 562 -20.77 18.82 -41.70
CA LYS A 562 -20.54 17.79 -42.72
C LYS A 562 -21.74 16.84 -42.78
N VAL A 563 -22.23 16.37 -41.62
CA VAL A 563 -23.31 15.36 -41.58
C VAL A 563 -24.56 15.94 -42.22
N CYS A 564 -24.88 17.20 -41.92
CA CYS A 564 -25.96 17.93 -42.56
C CYS A 564 -25.74 18.07 -44.08
N ASP A 565 -24.54 18.46 -44.54
CA ASP A 565 -24.21 18.58 -45.97
C ASP A 565 -24.40 17.25 -46.72
N TYR A 566 -24.13 16.12 -46.07
CA TYR A 566 -24.33 14.78 -46.64
C TYR A 566 -25.80 14.42 -46.71
N LEU A 567 -26.56 14.64 -45.63
CA LEU A 567 -28.00 14.41 -45.57
C LEU A 567 -28.75 15.24 -46.62
N ASP A 568 -28.39 16.51 -46.80
CA ASP A 568 -28.99 17.37 -47.81
C ASP A 568 -28.73 16.84 -49.24
N LYS A 569 -27.53 16.32 -49.52
CA LYS A 569 -27.18 15.72 -50.81
C LYS A 569 -27.92 14.41 -51.06
N GLU A 570 -28.09 13.57 -50.04
CA GLU A 570 -28.79 12.30 -50.15
C GLU A 570 -30.30 12.51 -50.36
N ARG A 571 -30.89 13.48 -49.65
CA ARG A 571 -32.28 13.92 -49.88
C ARG A 571 -32.47 14.45 -51.30
N ASP A 572 -31.53 15.24 -51.80
CA ASP A 572 -31.59 15.78 -53.18
C ASP A 572 -31.37 14.71 -54.25
N PHE A 573 -30.61 13.65 -53.95
CA PHE A 573 -30.44 12.48 -54.82
C PHE A 573 -31.72 11.65 -54.87
N LEU A 574 -32.32 11.36 -53.72
CA LEU A 574 -33.57 10.60 -53.62
C LEU A 574 -34.73 11.33 -54.27
N ARG A 575 -34.86 12.65 -54.09
CA ARG A 575 -35.84 13.48 -54.82
C ARG A 575 -35.64 13.44 -56.34
N ARG A 576 -34.39 13.33 -56.81
CA ARG A 576 -34.09 13.19 -58.25
C ARG A 576 -34.42 11.79 -58.76
N CYS A 577 -34.16 10.74 -57.97
CA CYS A 577 -34.51 9.37 -58.32
C CYS A 577 -36.03 9.12 -58.27
N GLY A 578 -36.74 9.68 -57.29
CA GLY A 578 -38.21 9.63 -57.20
C GLY A 578 -38.89 10.32 -58.40
N ARG A 579 -38.38 11.49 -58.82
CA ARG A 579 -38.86 12.16 -60.04
C ARG A 579 -38.51 11.43 -61.33
N SER A 580 -37.43 10.64 -61.36
CA SER A 580 -37.09 9.84 -62.54
C SER A 580 -37.98 8.60 -62.74
N GLY A 581 -38.81 8.24 -61.74
CA GLY A 581 -39.81 7.16 -61.86
C GLY A 581 -41.16 7.60 -62.43
N GLU A 582 -41.45 8.91 -62.47
CA GLU A 582 -42.72 9.45 -62.98
C GLU A 582 -42.68 9.88 -64.45
N GLU A 583 -41.50 9.98 -65.07
CA GLU A 583 -41.36 10.43 -66.47
C GLU A 583 -41.33 9.30 -67.52
N ASP A 584 -41.29 8.02 -67.12
CA ASP A 584 -41.42 6.90 -68.07
C ASP A 584 -42.79 6.24 -67.94
N GLY A 585 -43.75 6.77 -68.69
CA GLY A 585 -45.13 6.28 -68.71
C GLY A 585 -45.23 4.80 -69.10
N ARG A 586 -45.50 3.94 -68.09
CA ARG A 586 -46.20 2.66 -68.25
C ARG A 586 -46.77 2.17 -66.91
N ASP A 587 -48.10 2.03 -66.89
CA ASP A 587 -48.98 1.57 -65.79
C ASP A 587 -48.76 0.07 -65.43
N PRO A 588 -49.27 -0.46 -64.30
CA PRO A 588 -48.58 -0.51 -63.01
C PRO A 588 -48.32 -1.96 -62.55
N GLY A 589 -47.11 -2.23 -62.09
CA GLY A 589 -46.75 -3.46 -61.39
C GLY A 589 -46.42 -3.14 -59.93
N GLU A 590 -47.48 -2.97 -59.14
CA GLU A 590 -47.55 -2.98 -57.68
C GLU A 590 -46.25 -3.44 -56.98
N LYS A 591 -45.42 -2.45 -56.61
CA LYS A 591 -44.50 -2.40 -55.46
C LYS A 591 -43.54 -1.23 -55.62
N THR A 592 -43.13 -0.64 -54.50
CA THR A 592 -41.99 0.28 -54.30
C THR A 592 -42.25 1.78 -54.49
N GLY A 593 -41.82 2.56 -53.50
CA GLY A 593 -41.85 4.04 -53.46
C GLY A 593 -42.15 4.55 -52.04
N GLU A 594 -43.43 4.53 -51.67
CA GLU A 594 -43.95 5.19 -50.48
C GLU A 594 -43.45 4.60 -49.14
N ASP A 595 -43.14 3.30 -49.07
CA ASP A 595 -42.64 2.65 -47.83
C ASP A 595 -41.18 3.02 -47.47
N LEU A 596 -40.38 3.43 -48.45
CA LEU A 596 -38.99 3.88 -48.23
C LEU A 596 -38.94 5.39 -47.99
N GLU A 597 -39.79 6.15 -48.67
CA GLU A 597 -39.92 7.59 -48.47
C GLU A 597 -40.57 7.89 -47.12
N GLY A 598 -41.59 7.13 -46.69
CA GLY A 598 -42.22 7.28 -45.37
C GLY A 598 -41.33 6.88 -44.18
N LYS A 599 -40.53 5.80 -44.31
CA LYS A 599 -39.54 5.41 -43.28
C LYS A 599 -38.37 6.38 -43.18
N MET A 600 -37.95 6.96 -44.31
CA MET A 600 -36.90 8.01 -44.29
C MET A 600 -37.45 9.36 -43.85
N GLU A 601 -38.67 9.77 -44.22
CA GLU A 601 -39.26 11.04 -43.74
C GLU A 601 -39.47 11.04 -42.22
N GLU A 602 -39.82 9.91 -41.60
CA GLU A 602 -39.79 9.78 -40.13
C GLU A 602 -38.36 9.85 -39.55
N GLU A 603 -37.32 9.47 -40.30
CA GLU A 603 -35.91 9.57 -39.89
C GLU A 603 -35.28 10.96 -40.14
N TYR A 604 -35.68 11.67 -41.19
CA TYR A 604 -35.14 12.99 -41.60
C TYR A 604 -35.74 14.15 -40.81
N VAL A 605 -36.92 13.98 -40.20
CA VAL A 605 -37.56 15.00 -39.36
C VAL A 605 -36.89 15.11 -37.96
N VAL A 606 -35.99 14.18 -37.61
CA VAL A 606 -35.51 13.98 -36.23
C VAL A 606 -34.01 14.30 -36.03
N VAL A 607 -33.25 14.68 -37.07
CA VAL A 607 -31.85 15.18 -36.93
C VAL A 607 -31.80 16.69 -36.81
#